data_AF-A0A0F2R9U5-F1
#
_entry.id   AF-A0A0F2R9U5-F1
#
_cell.length_a   1.000
_cell.length_b   1.000
_cell.length_c   1.000
_cell.angle_alpha   90.00
_cell.angle_beta   90.00
_cell.angle_gamma   90.00
#
_symmetry.space_group_name_H-M   'P 1'
#
loop_
_entity.id
_entity.type
_entity.pdbx_description
1 polymer ?
#
loop_
_entity_poly.entity_id
_entity_poly.type
_entity_poly.pdbx_seq_one_letter_code
_entity_poly.pdbx_strand_id
1 'polypeptide(L)'
;MTHTKAKAESAQSSYNAASALESLESVWPMAVTGMSVPTAIESIRRMSEFQMEVARFTAERARKSAGTLAAFTTCRAPGEFLGVWRKAAIDTVTDYADETARIFERSQK
;
A
#
# COMPACT_ATOMS: atom_id res chain seq x y z
N MET A 1 21.08 -9.54 21.11
CA MET A 1 20.97 -10.21 19.78
C MET A 1 19.57 -10.12 19.15
N THR A 2 18.72 -9.16 19.55
CA THR A 2 17.35 -9.00 19.04
C THR A 2 17.21 -7.96 17.93
N HIS A 3 18.13 -6.97 17.86
CA HIS A 3 18.11 -5.92 16.84
C HIS A 3 18.46 -6.41 15.42
N THR A 4 19.22 -7.50 15.30
CA THR A 4 19.63 -8.05 14.00
C THR A 4 18.49 -8.79 13.30
N LYS A 5 17.60 -9.46 14.05
CA LYS A 5 16.42 -10.14 13.51
C LYS A 5 15.38 -9.14 12.96
N ALA A 6 15.09 -8.08 13.71
CA ALA A 6 14.16 -7.04 13.27
C ALA A 6 14.62 -6.30 12.00
N LYS A 7 15.94 -6.09 11.83
CA LYS A 7 16.51 -5.54 10.58
C LYS A 7 16.39 -6.51 9.41
N ALA A 8 16.57 -7.81 9.64
CA ALA A 8 16.42 -8.82 8.60
C ALA A 8 14.96 -8.96 8.15
N GLU A 9 14.01 -8.97 9.09
CA GLU A 9 12.56 -9.02 8.80
C GLU A 9 12.08 -7.75 8.07
N SER A 10 12.60 -6.58 8.46
CA SER A 10 12.34 -5.30 7.77
C SER A 10 12.88 -5.29 6.34
N ALA A 11 14.11 -5.77 6.12
CA ALA A 11 14.70 -5.86 4.79
C ALA A 11 13.97 -6.88 3.90
N GLN A 12 13.54 -8.01 4.46
CA GLN A 12 12.76 -9.03 3.77
C GLN A 12 11.37 -8.49 3.37
N SER A 13 10.69 -7.77 4.27
CA SER A 13 9.41 -7.11 3.98
C SER A 13 9.53 -6.07 2.86
N SER A 14 10.62 -5.28 2.89
CA SER A 14 10.92 -4.28 1.85
C SER A 14 11.17 -4.93 0.48
N TYR A 15 11.89 -6.05 0.46
CA TYR A 15 12.16 -6.83 -0.75
C TYR A 15 10.87 -7.43 -1.32
N ASN A 16 10.00 -7.99 -0.47
CA ASN A 16 8.72 -8.54 -0.88
C ASN A 16 7.80 -7.44 -1.46
N ALA A 17 7.79 -6.24 -0.87
CA ALA A 17 7.04 -5.09 -1.39
C ALA A 17 7.58 -4.61 -2.75
N ALA A 18 8.91 -4.61 -2.94
CA ALA A 18 9.53 -4.27 -4.23
C ALA A 18 9.20 -5.32 -5.32
N SER A 19 9.22 -6.62 -5.00
CA SER A 19 8.83 -7.66 -5.95
C SER A 19 7.33 -7.65 -6.29
N ALA A 20 6.48 -7.22 -5.35
CA ALA A 20 5.05 -7.04 -5.60
C ALA A 20 4.80 -5.89 -6.59
N LEU A 21 5.61 -4.83 -6.54
CA LEU A 21 5.61 -3.72 -7.51
C LEU A 21 6.02 -4.15 -8.92
N GLU A 22 7.03 -5.02 -9.08
CA GLU A 22 7.37 -5.61 -10.39
C GLU A 22 6.20 -6.43 -10.95
N SER A 23 5.47 -7.16 -10.09
CA SER A 23 4.26 -7.87 -10.53
C SER A 23 3.15 -6.88 -10.98
N LEU A 24 3.06 -5.71 -10.36
CA LEU A 24 2.08 -4.68 -10.72
C LEU A 24 2.37 -4.03 -12.08
N GLU A 25 3.64 -3.85 -12.47
CA GLU A 25 4.00 -3.42 -13.82
C GLU A 25 3.58 -4.44 -14.88
N SER A 26 3.61 -5.73 -14.54
CA SER A 26 3.11 -6.81 -15.44
C SER A 26 1.58 -6.91 -15.50
N VAL A 27 0.87 -6.39 -14.48
CA VAL A 27 -0.60 -6.35 -14.40
C VAL A 27 -1.16 -5.06 -15.02
N TRP A 28 -0.31 -4.08 -15.34
CA TRP A 28 -0.75 -2.92 -16.10
C TRP A 28 -1.29 -3.41 -17.45
N PRO A 29 -2.59 -3.25 -17.74
CA PRO A 29 -3.13 -3.76 -18.98
C PRO A 29 -2.61 -2.85 -20.08
N MET A 30 -1.54 -3.31 -20.73
CA MET A 30 -1.21 -2.91 -22.08
C MET A 30 -2.52 -2.97 -22.85
N ALA A 31 -2.99 -1.85 -23.38
CA ALA A 31 -4.12 -1.82 -24.30
C ALA A 31 -3.68 -2.58 -25.56
N VAL A 32 -3.78 -3.92 -25.52
CA VAL A 32 -3.31 -4.78 -26.59
C VAL A 32 -4.27 -4.60 -27.77
N THR A 33 -3.79 -3.91 -28.80
CA THR A 33 -4.46 -3.79 -30.09
C THR A 33 -4.67 -5.20 -30.66
N GLY A 34 -5.92 -5.69 -30.63
CA GLY A 34 -6.27 -7.03 -31.16
C GLY A 34 -7.15 -7.91 -30.26
N MET A 35 -7.51 -7.46 -29.06
CA MET A 35 -8.44 -8.21 -28.20
C MET A 35 -9.89 -8.17 -28.71
N SER A 36 -10.63 -9.27 -28.52
CA SER A 36 -12.07 -9.28 -28.81
C SER A 36 -12.81 -8.23 -27.95
N VAL A 37 -13.86 -7.61 -28.47
CA VAL A 37 -14.63 -6.56 -27.75
C VAL A 37 -15.02 -6.99 -26.32
N PRO A 38 -15.49 -8.23 -26.07
CA PRO A 38 -15.75 -8.71 -24.70
C PRO A 38 -14.50 -8.71 -23.80
N THR A 39 -13.35 -9.13 -24.33
CA THR A 39 -12.07 -9.13 -23.59
C THR A 39 -11.60 -7.72 -23.27
N ALA A 40 -11.78 -6.77 -24.19
CA ALA A 40 -11.45 -5.36 -23.97
C ALA A 40 -12.33 -4.73 -22.87
N ILE A 41 -13.65 -4.99 -22.89
CA ILE A 41 -14.57 -4.49 -21.87
C ILE A 41 -14.22 -5.05 -20.48
N GLU A 42 -13.93 -6.34 -20.38
CA GLU A 42 -13.54 -6.98 -19.12
C GLU A 42 -12.20 -6.45 -18.60
N SER A 43 -11.23 -6.20 -19.47
CA SER A 43 -9.96 -5.57 -19.11
C SER A 43 -10.16 -4.14 -18.56
N ILE A 44 -11.02 -3.34 -19.20
CA ILE A 44 -11.35 -1.99 -18.72
C ILE A 44 -12.04 -2.07 -17.36
N ARG A 45 -13.00 -2.97 -17.18
CA ARG A 45 -13.69 -3.17 -15.90
C ARG A 45 -12.70 -3.49 -14.78
N ARG A 46 -11.81 -4.47 -14.99
CA ARG A 46 -10.77 -4.85 -14.02
C ARG A 46 -9.84 -3.69 -13.70
N MET A 47 -9.43 -2.92 -14.71
CA MET A 47 -8.59 -1.73 -14.51
C MET A 47 -9.31 -0.65 -13.70
N SER A 48 -10.58 -0.36 -13.99
CA SER A 48 -11.36 0.61 -13.23
C SER A 48 -11.57 0.19 -11.78
N GLU A 49 -11.82 -1.10 -11.53
CA GLU A 49 -11.92 -1.64 -10.17
C GLU A 49 -10.62 -1.50 -9.40
N PHE A 50 -9.49 -1.81 -10.03
CA PHE A 50 -8.17 -1.65 -9.42
C PHE A 50 -7.86 -0.18 -9.11
N GLN A 51 -8.11 0.73 -10.06
CA GLN A 51 -7.90 2.16 -9.83
C GLN A 51 -8.79 2.72 -8.71
N MET A 52 -10.05 2.28 -8.63
CA MET A 52 -10.94 2.67 -7.54
C MET A 52 -10.46 2.17 -6.17
N GLU A 53 -9.90 0.96 -6.12
CA GLU A 53 -9.32 0.39 -4.89
C GLU A 53 -8.10 1.19 -4.43
N VAL A 54 -7.16 1.46 -5.33
CA VAL A 54 -5.98 2.31 -5.06
C VAL A 54 -6.40 3.72 -4.63
N ALA A 55 -7.40 4.31 -5.28
CA ALA A 55 -7.92 5.63 -4.92
C ALA A 55 -8.54 5.64 -3.51
N ARG A 56 -9.28 4.59 -3.14
CA ARG A 56 -9.85 4.45 -1.78
C ARG A 56 -8.75 4.30 -0.74
N PHE A 57 -7.76 3.45 -0.99
CA PHE A 57 -6.61 3.27 -0.10
C PHE A 57 -5.87 4.60 0.10
N THR A 58 -5.57 5.31 -0.99
CA THR A 58 -4.87 6.60 -0.96
C THR A 58 -5.66 7.66 -0.20
N ALA A 59 -6.97 7.74 -0.41
CA ALA A 59 -7.84 8.67 0.30
C ALA A 59 -7.87 8.39 1.81
N GLU A 60 -7.95 7.12 2.21
CA GLU A 60 -7.94 6.74 3.62
C GLU A 60 -6.57 7.02 4.26
N ARG A 61 -5.48 6.76 3.54
CA ARG A 61 -4.12 7.10 3.97
C ARG A 61 -3.96 8.61 4.17
N ALA A 62 -4.44 9.42 3.24
CA ALA A 62 -4.42 10.88 3.36
C ALA A 62 -5.18 11.35 4.61
N ARG A 63 -6.35 10.77 4.92
CA ARG A 63 -7.10 11.09 6.15
C ARG A 63 -6.32 10.73 7.42
N LYS A 64 -5.74 9.54 7.50
CA LYS A 64 -4.95 9.12 8.67
C LYS A 64 -3.68 9.99 8.83
N SER A 65 -3.03 10.38 7.73
CA SER A 65 -1.90 11.32 7.74
C SER A 65 -2.32 12.71 8.23
N ALA A 66 -3.47 13.23 7.76
CA ALA A 66 -4.02 14.49 8.25
C ALA A 66 -4.35 14.43 9.75
N GLY A 67 -4.93 13.32 10.22
CA GLY A 67 -5.19 13.09 11.64
C GLY A 67 -3.89 13.04 12.48
N THR A 68 -2.82 12.45 11.94
CA THR A 68 -1.49 12.44 12.57
C THR A 68 -0.91 13.85 12.67
N LEU A 69 -0.98 14.63 11.59
CA LEU A 69 -0.51 16.02 11.58
C LEU A 69 -1.30 16.88 12.57
N ALA A 70 -2.62 16.68 12.65
CA ALA A 70 -3.46 17.35 13.66
C ALA A 70 -3.07 16.94 15.08
N ALA A 71 -2.67 15.70 15.32
CA ALA A 71 -2.19 15.25 16.63
C ALA A 71 -0.82 15.84 17.01
N PHE A 72 0.04 16.19 16.05
CA PHE A 72 1.31 16.85 16.36
C PHE A 72 1.13 18.24 16.96
N THR A 73 0.07 18.98 16.57
CA THR A 73 -0.16 20.34 17.08
C THR A 73 -0.61 20.38 18.53
N THR A 74 -1.07 19.25 19.07
CA THR A 74 -1.56 19.14 20.46
C THR A 74 -0.54 18.53 21.42
N CYS A 75 0.59 18.05 20.91
CA CYS A 75 1.68 17.50 21.72
C CYS A 75 2.33 18.59 22.58
N ARG A 76 2.47 18.34 23.88
CA ARG A 76 3.08 19.26 24.87
C ARG A 76 4.49 18.85 25.27
N ALA A 77 4.88 17.61 24.97
CA ALA A 77 6.21 17.08 25.27
C ALA A 77 6.79 16.30 24.08
N PRO A 78 8.13 16.25 23.93
CA PRO A 78 8.77 15.44 22.90
C PRO A 78 8.38 13.96 22.93
N GLY A 79 8.13 13.40 24.12
CA GLY A 79 7.68 12.02 24.27
C GLY A 79 6.30 11.74 23.66
N GLU A 80 5.38 12.69 23.75
CA GLU A 80 4.05 12.59 23.13
C GLU A 80 4.15 12.63 21.61
N PHE A 81 4.97 13.54 21.08
CA PHE A 81 5.26 13.63 19.65
C PHE A 81 5.84 12.32 19.11
N LEU A 82 6.85 11.76 19.79
CA LEU A 82 7.46 10.49 19.41
C LEU A 82 6.46 9.33 19.50
N GLY A 83 5.53 9.36 20.47
CA GLY A 83 4.45 8.39 20.59
C GLY A 83 3.49 8.43 19.40
N VAL A 84 3.02 9.62 19.03
CA VAL A 84 2.15 9.85 17.85
C VAL A 84 2.87 9.44 16.58
N TRP A 85 4.12 9.86 16.40
CA TRP A 85 4.92 9.53 15.23
C TRP A 85 5.16 8.01 15.10
N ARG A 86 5.53 7.35 16.20
CA ARG A 86 5.74 5.89 16.22
C ARG A 86 4.45 5.15 15.85
N LYS A 87 3.32 5.55 16.41
CA LYS A 87 2.02 4.94 16.09
C LYS A 87 1.70 5.12 14.60
N ALA A 88 1.83 6.33 14.07
CA ALA A 88 1.58 6.61 12.66
C ALA A 88 2.52 5.81 11.73
N ALA A 89 3.77 5.62 12.11
CA ALA A 89 4.73 4.81 11.34
C ALA A 89 4.33 3.32 11.31
N ILE A 90 3.95 2.75 12.45
CA ILE A 90 3.47 1.36 12.53
C ILE A 90 2.19 1.20 11.71
N ASP A 91 1.20 2.07 11.93
CA ASP A 91 -0.08 2.03 11.21
C ASP A 91 0.15 2.13 9.70
N THR A 92 1.07 2.99 9.25
CA THR A 92 1.39 3.14 7.82
C THR A 92 2.00 1.87 7.24
N VAL A 93 2.99 1.26 7.92
CA VAL A 93 3.62 0.02 7.43
C VAL A 93 2.61 -1.12 7.38
N THR A 94 1.77 -1.26 8.40
CA THR A 94 0.72 -2.28 8.44
C THR A 94 -0.29 -2.08 7.31
N ASP A 95 -0.80 -0.86 7.12
CA ASP A 95 -1.76 -0.55 6.07
C ASP A 95 -1.21 -0.89 4.67
N TYR A 96 0.06 -0.57 4.39
CA TYR A 96 0.69 -0.92 3.10
C TYR A 96 0.94 -2.42 2.96
N ALA A 97 1.31 -3.12 4.04
CA ALA A 97 1.51 -4.56 4.01
C ALA A 97 0.20 -5.29 3.71
N ASP A 98 -0.89 -4.89 4.37
CA ASP A 98 -2.23 -5.45 4.17
C ASP A 98 -2.75 -5.20 2.74
N GLU A 99 -2.57 -3.98 2.23
CA GLU A 99 -2.97 -3.64 0.85
C GLU A 99 -2.14 -4.43 -0.19
N THR A 100 -0.84 -4.58 0.05
CA THR A 100 0.04 -5.37 -0.83
C THR A 100 -0.36 -6.84 -0.83
N ALA A 101 -0.65 -7.41 0.34
CA ALA A 101 -1.12 -8.79 0.47
C ALA A 101 -2.44 -9.01 -0.29
N ARG A 102 -3.37 -8.06 -0.18
CA ARG A 102 -4.66 -8.09 -0.89
C ARG A 102 -4.49 -8.07 -2.41
N ILE A 103 -3.60 -7.22 -2.92
CA ILE A 103 -3.28 -7.13 -4.35
C ILE A 103 -2.66 -8.45 -4.83
N PHE A 104 -1.72 -9.00 -4.06
CA PHE A 104 -1.03 -10.25 -4.40
C PHE A 104 -1.97 -11.46 -4.42
N GLU A 105 -2.89 -11.58 -3.46
CA GLU A 105 -3.92 -12.63 -3.47
C GLU A 105 -4.86 -12.53 -4.67
N ARG A 106 -5.09 -11.31 -5.17
CA ARG A 106 -5.95 -11.05 -6.34
C ARG A 106 -5.24 -11.35 -7.66
N SER A 107 -3.94 -11.13 -7.77
CA SER A 107 -3.17 -11.45 -8.99
C SER A 107 -2.95 -12.95 -9.20
N GLN A 108 -3.14 -13.77 -8.15
CA GLN A 108 -3.11 -15.24 -8.24
C GLN A 108 -4.44 -15.88 -8.67
N LYS A 109 -5.51 -15.11 -8.88
CA LYS A 109 -6.85 -15.59 -9.30
C LYS A 109 -7.20 -15.14 -10.71
#